data_AF-A0A1A8NH28-F1
#
_entry.id   AF-A0A1A8NH28-F1
#
_cell.length_a   1.000
_cell.length_b   1.000
_cell.length_c   1.000
_cell.angle_alpha   90.00
_cell.angle_beta   90.00
_cell.angle_gamma   90.00
#
_symmetry.space_group_name_H-M   'P 1'
#
loop_
_entity.id
_entity.type
_entity.pdbx_description
1 polymer ?
#
loop_
_entity_poly.entity_id
_entity_poly.type
_entity_poly.pdbx_seq_one_letter_code
_entity_poly.pdbx_strand_id
1 'polypeptide(L)'
;TVLGYMAEMRQQSVDVVAKDAGPSLLFIIYAEAIANMPAATFFAIIFFLMIIMLGLDSTFAGLEGVITAMLDEFPHTLAKRREWFVFGLVCVCYLG
;
A
#
# COMPACT_ATOMS: atom_id res chain seq x y z
N THR A 1 9.19 -11.66 -16.88
CA THR A 1 8.68 -10.67 -15.92
C THR A 1 7.93 -9.59 -16.69
N VAL A 2 6.86 -9.00 -16.14
CA VAL A 2 6.07 -7.93 -16.82
C VAL A 2 6.96 -6.75 -17.24
N LEU A 3 7.98 -6.45 -16.44
CA LEU A 3 9.04 -5.48 -16.74
C LEU A 3 9.90 -5.85 -17.96
N GLY A 4 10.15 -7.15 -18.19
CA GLY A 4 10.90 -7.63 -19.36
C GLY A 4 10.11 -7.48 -20.67
N TYR A 5 8.81 -7.74 -20.64
CA TYR A 5 7.92 -7.54 -21.79
C TYR A 5 7.82 -6.05 -22.18
N MET A 6 7.77 -5.16 -21.19
CA MET A 6 7.74 -3.72 -21.43
C MET A 6 9.10 -3.17 -21.90
N ALA A 7 10.22 -3.70 -21.40
CA ALA A 7 11.56 -3.34 -21.88
C ALA A 7 11.78 -3.75 -23.33
N GLU A 8 11.25 -4.91 -23.73
CA GLU A 8 11.28 -5.41 -25.12
C GLU A 8 10.43 -4.55 -26.07
N MET A 9 9.22 -4.15 -25.66
CA MET A 9 8.37 -3.23 -26.45
C MET A 9 8.98 -1.83 -26.64
N ARG A 10 9.78 -1.34 -25.68
CA ARG A 10 10.35 0.02 -25.71
C ARG A 10 11.79 0.10 -26.23
N GLN A 11 12.42 -1.03 -26.60
CA GLN A 11 13.85 -1.10 -26.97
C GLN A 11 14.79 -0.39 -25.96
N GLN A 12 14.44 -0.41 -24.67
CA GLN A 12 15.23 0.22 -23.60
C GLN A 12 15.65 -0.84 -22.58
N SER A 13 16.86 -0.71 -22.03
CA SER A 13 17.35 -1.63 -21.01
C SER A 13 16.52 -1.52 -19.73
N VAL A 14 16.27 -2.66 -19.08
CA VAL A 14 15.49 -2.77 -17.83
C VAL A 14 16.04 -1.81 -16.75
N ASP A 15 17.35 -1.56 -16.78
CA ASP A 15 18.04 -0.61 -15.90
C ASP A 15 17.64 0.86 -16.07
N VAL A 16 17.20 1.30 -17.26
CA VAL A 16 16.71 2.67 -17.48
C VAL A 16 15.27 2.82 -17.00
N VAL A 17 14.48 1.75 -17.12
CA VAL A 17 13.10 1.67 -16.63
C VAL A 17 13.07 1.58 -15.10
N ALA A 18 14.10 1.00 -14.47
CA ALA A 18 14.17 0.85 -13.01
C ALA A 18 14.86 2.01 -12.26
N LYS A 19 15.36 3.03 -12.98
CA LYS A 19 16.23 4.09 -12.41
C LYS A 19 15.53 5.01 -11.41
N ASP A 20 14.22 5.20 -11.54
CA ASP A 20 13.41 5.91 -10.54
C ASP A 20 12.76 4.89 -9.61
N ALA A 21 13.53 4.28 -8.71
CA ALA A 21 13.01 3.36 -7.70
C ALA A 21 12.15 4.11 -6.67
N GLY A 22 10.91 4.45 -7.04
CA GLY A 22 9.96 5.18 -6.23
C GLY A 22 8.51 4.75 -6.51
N PRO A 23 7.56 5.16 -5.65
CA PRO A 23 6.15 4.84 -5.83
C PRO A 23 5.60 5.29 -7.20
N SER A 24 6.15 6.38 -7.75
CA SER A 24 5.85 6.91 -9.08
C SER A 24 6.06 5.88 -10.19
N LEU A 25 7.06 5.01 -10.06
CA LEU A 25 7.36 3.96 -11.03
C LEU A 25 6.28 2.89 -11.08
N LEU A 26 5.76 2.54 -9.91
CA LEU A 26 4.74 1.53 -9.72
C LEU A 26 3.37 2.03 -10.22
N PHE A 27 3.11 3.34 -10.19
CA PHE A 27 1.88 3.92 -10.73
C PHE A 27 1.94 4.28 -12.21
N ILE A 28 3.12 4.54 -12.78
CA ILE A 28 3.25 4.94 -14.19
C ILE A 28 3.59 3.73 -15.08
N ILE A 29 4.67 3.01 -14.77
CA ILE A 29 5.20 1.96 -15.64
C ILE A 29 4.36 0.69 -15.57
N TYR A 30 3.93 0.29 -14.37
CA TYR A 30 3.05 -0.88 -14.23
C TYR A 30 1.64 -0.63 -14.79
N ALA A 31 1.07 0.57 -14.59
CA ALA A 31 -0.22 0.92 -15.18
C ALA A 31 -0.16 0.91 -16.72
N GLU A 32 0.93 1.43 -17.28
CA GLU A 32 1.18 1.40 -18.72
C GLU A 32 1.40 -0.03 -19.25
N ALA A 33 2.06 -0.90 -18.48
CA ALA A 33 2.26 -2.30 -18.88
C ALA A 33 0.93 -3.07 -18.89
N ILE A 34 0.07 -2.82 -17.89
CA ILE A 34 -1.25 -3.42 -17.79
C ILE A 34 -2.17 -2.93 -18.91
N ALA A 35 -2.08 -1.65 -19.30
CA ALA A 35 -2.86 -1.07 -20.39
C ALA A 35 -2.60 -1.73 -21.75
N ASN A 36 -1.41 -2.29 -21.96
CA ASN A 36 -1.02 -2.98 -23.20
C ASN A 36 -1.42 -4.48 -23.22
N MET A 37 -1.98 -5.02 -22.13
CA MET A 37 -2.42 -6.42 -22.08
C MET A 37 -3.86 -6.61 -22.59
N PRO A 38 -4.18 -7.71 -23.29
CA PRO A 38 -5.56 -8.07 -23.58
C PRO A 38 -6.31 -8.30 -22.25
N ALA A 39 -7.46 -7.63 -22.07
CA ALA A 39 -8.20 -7.51 -20.80
C ALA A 39 -7.56 -6.61 -19.71
N ALA A 40 -6.91 -5.52 -20.13
CA ALA A 40 -6.30 -4.49 -19.26
C ALA A 40 -7.14 -4.08 -18.03
N THR A 41 -8.45 -3.89 -18.18
CA THR A 41 -9.35 -3.46 -17.08
C THR A 41 -9.36 -4.46 -15.92
N PHE A 42 -9.35 -5.76 -16.19
CA PHE A 42 -9.36 -6.79 -15.16
C PHE A 42 -8.05 -6.81 -14.36
N PHE A 43 -6.92 -6.76 -15.07
CA PHE A 43 -5.59 -6.73 -14.45
C PHE A 43 -5.34 -5.42 -13.68
N ALA A 44 -5.87 -4.29 -14.15
CA ALA A 44 -5.77 -3.03 -13.43
C ALA A 44 -6.50 -3.09 -12.09
N ILE A 45 -7.73 -3.60 -12.05
CA ILE A 45 -8.52 -3.72 -10.81
C ILE A 45 -7.78 -4.59 -9.79
N ILE A 46 -7.28 -5.76 -10.19
CA ILE A 46 -6.57 -6.67 -9.28
C ILE A 46 -5.27 -6.05 -8.77
N PHE A 47 -4.53 -5.36 -9.63
CA PHE A 47 -3.28 -4.71 -9.25
C PHE A 47 -3.49 -3.61 -8.22
N PHE A 48 -4.46 -2.72 -8.45
CA PHE A 48 -4.79 -1.67 -7.47
C PHE A 48 -5.37 -2.25 -6.18
N LEU A 49 -6.22 -3.28 -6.26
CA LEU A 49 -6.76 -3.95 -5.08
C LEU A 49 -5.64 -4.59 -4.25
N MET A 50 -4.66 -5.24 -4.90
CA MET A 50 -3.47 -5.78 -4.24
C MET A 50 -2.70 -4.69 -3.49
N ILE A 51 -2.43 -3.54 -4.11
CA ILE A 51 -1.73 -2.42 -3.46
C ILE A 51 -2.52 -1.90 -2.26
N ILE A 52 -3.85 -1.76 -2.40
CA ILE A 52 -4.72 -1.34 -1.30
C ILE A 52 -4.67 -2.35 -0.16
N MET A 53 -4.79 -3.65 -0.43
CA MET A 53 -4.69 -4.69 0.60
C MET A 53 -3.33 -4.66 1.31
N LEU A 54 -2.22 -4.56 0.57
CA LEU A 54 -0.88 -4.46 1.17
C LEU A 54 -0.74 -3.25 2.10
N GLY A 55 -1.28 -2.11 1.69
CA GLY A 55 -1.33 -0.91 2.54
C GLY A 55 -2.21 -1.12 3.77
N LEU A 56 -3.39 -1.68 3.58
CA LEU A 56 -4.39 -1.89 4.62
C LEU A 56 -3.88 -2.87 5.69
N ASP A 57 -3.35 -4.03 5.30
CA ASP A 57 -2.77 -5.02 6.21
C ASP A 57 -1.63 -4.42 7.04
N SER A 58 -0.76 -3.62 6.41
CA SER A 58 0.34 -2.94 7.09
C SER A 58 -0.15 -1.89 8.08
N THR A 59 -1.16 -1.10 7.70
CA THR A 59 -1.72 -0.08 8.60
C THR A 59 -2.44 -0.70 9.80
N PHE A 60 -3.13 -1.83 9.61
CA PHE A 60 -3.78 -2.56 10.70
C PHE A 60 -2.77 -3.14 11.67
N ALA A 61 -1.70 -3.77 11.18
CA ALA A 61 -0.61 -4.24 12.04
C ALA A 61 0.05 -3.10 12.83
N GLY A 62 0.28 -1.95 12.19
CA GLY A 62 0.83 -0.77 12.86
C GLY A 62 -0.11 -0.19 13.93
N LEU A 63 -1.38 -0.01 13.60
CA LEU A 63 -2.42 0.45 14.52
C LEU A 63 -2.55 -0.49 15.72
N GLU A 64 -2.63 -1.80 15.47
CA GLU A 64 -2.76 -2.81 16.51
C GLU A 64 -1.54 -2.84 17.44
N GLY A 65 -0.33 -2.67 16.89
CA GLY A 65 0.90 -2.55 17.68
C GLY A 65 0.85 -1.35 18.64
N VAL A 66 0.44 -0.18 18.16
CA VAL A 66 0.32 1.03 19.00
C VAL A 66 -0.78 0.89 20.05
N ILE A 67 -1.94 0.32 19.66
CA ILE A 67 -3.05 0.05 20.58
C ILE A 67 -2.60 -0.92 21.68
N THR A 68 -1.87 -1.97 21.32
CA THR A 68 -1.38 -2.98 22.27
C THR A 68 -0.37 -2.37 23.25
N ALA A 69 0.61 -1.61 22.77
CA ALA A 69 1.57 -0.92 23.62
C ALA A 69 0.91 0.04 24.62
N MET A 70 -0.13 0.76 24.19
CA MET A 70 -0.89 1.66 25.08
C MET A 70 -1.75 0.90 26.11
N LEU A 71 -2.35 -0.23 25.71
CA LEU A 71 -3.12 -1.07 26.62
C LEU A 71 -2.25 -1.73 27.69
N ASP A 72 -1.01 -2.09 27.36
CA ASP A 72 -0.04 -2.63 28.30
C ASP A 72 0.40 -1.58 29.35
N GLU A 73 0.54 -0.31 28.95
CA GLU A 73 0.95 0.78 29.85
C GLU A 73 -0.20 1.24 30.78
N PHE A 74 -1.45 1.28 30.31
CA PHE A 74 -2.61 1.70 31.12
C PHE A 74 -3.77 0.68 31.12
N PRO A 75 -3.57 -0.50 31.73
CA PRO A 75 -4.52 -1.61 31.64
C PRO A 75 -5.86 -1.32 32.32
N HIS A 76 -5.90 -0.49 33.37
CA HIS A 76 -7.12 -0.23 34.15
C HIS A 76 -8.06 0.81 33.53
N THR A 77 -7.54 1.78 32.78
CA THR A 77 -8.33 2.89 32.22
C THR A 77 -8.62 2.73 30.73
N LEU A 78 -7.65 2.25 29.94
CA LEU A 78 -7.78 2.13 28.49
C LEU A 78 -8.52 0.86 28.05
N ALA A 79 -8.43 -0.25 28.81
CA ALA A 79 -9.14 -1.48 28.47
C ALA A 79 -10.67 -1.32 28.45
N LYS A 80 -11.21 -0.42 29.27
CA LYS A 80 -12.66 -0.17 29.37
C LYS A 80 -13.19 0.81 28.31
N ARG A 81 -12.31 1.55 27.61
CA ARG A 81 -12.65 2.57 26.60
C ARG A 81 -11.87 2.40 25.29
N ARG A 82 -11.55 1.15 24.93
CA ARG A 82 -10.72 0.83 23.76
C ARG A 82 -11.26 1.45 22.47
N GLU A 83 -12.56 1.43 22.24
CA GLU A 83 -13.18 2.00 21.03
C GLU A 83 -12.95 3.52 20.89
N TRP A 84 -13.08 4.26 22.00
CA TRP A 84 -12.82 5.71 22.02
C TRP A 84 -11.34 6.03 21.82
N PHE A 85 -10.46 5.18 22.33
CA PHE A 85 -9.02 5.32 22.11
C PHE A 85 -8.65 5.11 20.63
N VAL A 86 -9.20 4.06 19.99
CA VAL A 86 -9.00 3.82 18.55
C VAL A 86 -9.53 4.98 17.72
N PHE A 87 -10.73 5.48 18.03
CA PHE A 87 -11.30 6.63 17.34
C PHE A 87 -10.42 7.88 17.47
N GLY A 88 -9.94 8.17 18.69
CA GLY A 88 -9.01 9.28 18.93
C GLY A 88 -7.71 9.13 18.15
N LEU A 89 -7.16 7.92 18.10
CA LEU A 89 -5.92 7.63 17.37
C LEU A 89 -6.09 7.81 15.86
N VAL A 90 -7.20 7.33 15.27
CA VAL A 90 -7.52 7.54 13.84
C VAL A 90 -7.71 9.02 13.53
N CYS A 91 -8.38 9.79 14.40
CA CYS A 91 -8.51 11.24 14.23
C CYS A 91 -7.16 11.95 14.26
N VAL A 92 -6.24 11.55 15.15
CA VAL A 92 -4.88 12.10 15.19
C VAL A 92 -4.11 11.76 13.91
N CYS A 93 -4.17 10.52 13.42
CA CYS A 93 -3.52 10.13 12.17
C CYS A 93 -4.10 10.83 10.92
N TYR A 94 -5.35 11.28 10.97
CA TYR A 94 -5.97 12.04 9.88
C TYR A 94 -5.65 13.54 9.92
N LEU A 95 -5.45 14.10 11.13
CA LEU A 95 -5.18 15.53 11.34
C LEU A 95 -3.69 15.90 11.33
N GLY A 96 -2.80 14.95 11.63
CA GLY A 96 -1.35 15.11 11.56
C GLY A 96 -0.83 14.95 10.14
#